data_AF-A0A920C731-F1
#
_entry.id   AF-A0A920C731-F1
#
_cell.length_a   1.000
_cell.length_b   1.000
_cell.length_c   1.000
_cell.angle_alpha   90.00
_cell.angle_beta   90.00
_cell.angle_gamma   90.00
#
_symmetry.space_group_name_H-M   'P 1'
#
loop_
_entity.id
_entity.type
_entity.pdbx_description
1 polymer ?
#
loop_
_entity_poly.entity_id
_entity_poly.type
_entity_poly.pdbx_seq_one_letter_code
_entity_poly.pdbx_strand_id
1 'polypeptide(L)'
;MLSVLTNRPNEQPIVHHAVLTYKPTVEKYAKVYDVEDYVDIILAMMMQESGGRGNDPMQSSESYCGSIGCIQDPELSIKQGVYYFSETLKEANYDLKLAIQSYNFGKGFIQYVKDTGEQFNQEVAIEFSRKMYQNAKDPSIYSCLRKEAKQYNACYGDIYYVQSVMRYADEMTEEE
;
A
#
# COMPACT_ATOMS: atom_id res chain seq x y z
N MET A 1 16.62 -33.79 20.33
CA MET A 1 16.26 -33.08 19.09
C MET A 1 16.67 -31.63 19.30
N LEU A 2 17.74 -31.21 18.62
CA LEU A 2 18.39 -29.93 18.85
C LEU A 2 17.53 -28.79 18.29
N SER A 3 17.27 -27.82 19.15
CA SER A 3 16.75 -26.49 18.85
C SER A 3 17.54 -25.83 17.72
N VAL A 4 16.87 -25.44 16.64
CA VAL A 4 17.42 -24.48 15.68
C VAL A 4 17.10 -23.09 16.23
N LEU A 5 18.03 -22.59 17.04
CA LEU A 5 18.16 -21.18 17.34
C LEU A 5 18.49 -20.46 16.03
N THR A 6 17.50 -19.87 15.37
CA THR A 6 17.78 -18.86 14.34
C THR A 6 18.23 -17.60 15.04
N ASN A 7 19.55 -17.43 15.11
CA ASN A 7 20.21 -16.16 15.38
C ASN A 7 19.71 -15.12 14.36
N ARG A 8 18.77 -14.24 14.74
CA ARG A 8 18.53 -12.98 14.04
C ARG A 8 19.20 -11.86 14.86
N PRO A 9 20.36 -11.34 14.44
CA PRO A 9 20.99 -10.26 15.17
C PRO A 9 20.26 -8.96 14.87
N ASN A 10 19.55 -8.43 15.87
CA ASN A 10 19.31 -7.00 16.05
C ASN A 10 18.48 -6.28 14.94
N GLU A 11 17.32 -6.83 14.56
CA GLU A 11 16.31 -6.07 13.81
C GLU A 11 15.21 -5.63 14.78
N GLN A 12 14.96 -4.31 14.85
CA GLN A 12 13.73 -3.81 15.49
C GLN A 12 12.51 -4.45 14.81
N PRO A 13 11.37 -4.60 15.52
CA PRO A 13 10.15 -5.08 14.89
C PRO A 13 9.89 -4.27 13.62
N ILE A 14 9.81 -4.97 12.51
CA ILE A 14 9.56 -4.37 11.19
C ILE A 14 8.18 -3.71 11.21
N VAL A 15 7.23 -4.23 12.01
CA VAL A 15 5.94 -3.60 12.31
C VAL A 15 6.06 -2.67 13.52
N HIS A 16 5.71 -1.40 13.34
CA HIS A 16 5.68 -0.44 14.44
C HIS A 16 4.41 -0.59 15.29
N HIS A 17 4.56 -0.63 16.62
CA HIS A 17 3.42 -0.66 17.57
C HIS A 17 2.39 0.45 17.32
N ALA A 18 2.80 1.60 16.77
CA ALA A 18 1.89 2.68 16.41
C ALA A 18 0.79 2.23 15.42
N VAL A 19 1.10 1.32 14.48
CA VAL A 19 0.10 0.77 13.54
C VAL A 19 -0.96 -0.04 14.29
N LEU A 20 -0.54 -0.90 15.21
CA LEU A 20 -1.45 -1.76 15.97
C LEU A 20 -2.43 -0.96 16.85
N THR A 21 -2.06 0.24 17.30
CA THR A 21 -3.00 1.13 18.03
C THR A 21 -4.21 1.56 17.20
N TYR A 22 -4.14 1.48 15.87
CA TYR A 22 -5.24 1.78 14.97
C TYR A 22 -6.11 0.57 14.61
N LYS A 23 -5.75 -0.67 15.01
CA LYS A 23 -6.51 -1.90 14.69
C LYS A 23 -8.02 -1.76 14.97
N PRO A 24 -8.48 -1.24 16.13
CA PRO A 24 -9.91 -1.07 16.39
C PRO A 24 -10.61 -0.10 15.41
N THR A 25 -9.92 0.96 14.98
CA THR A 25 -10.45 1.93 14.00
C THR A 25 -10.48 1.34 12.60
N VAL A 26 -9.46 0.56 12.24
CA VAL A 26 -9.42 -0.19 10.98
C VAL A 26 -10.54 -1.22 10.94
N GLU A 27 -10.72 -2.04 11.97
CA GLU A 27 -11.81 -3.03 12.08
C GLU A 27 -13.19 -2.37 11.95
N LYS A 28 -13.40 -1.23 12.64
CA LYS A 28 -14.64 -0.45 12.54
C LYS A 28 -14.97 -0.11 11.09
N TYR A 29 -14.01 0.43 10.33
CA TYR A 29 -14.26 0.85 8.95
C TYR A 29 -14.21 -0.30 7.95
N ALA A 30 -13.42 -1.35 8.22
CA ALA A 30 -13.42 -2.57 7.41
C ALA A 30 -14.82 -3.18 7.39
N LYS A 31 -15.50 -3.20 8.54
CA LYS A 31 -16.90 -3.61 8.64
C LYS A 31 -17.89 -2.67 7.94
N VAL A 32 -17.62 -1.37 7.90
CA VAL A 32 -18.49 -0.41 7.19
C VAL A 32 -18.44 -0.63 5.68
N TYR A 33 -17.31 -1.11 5.16
CA TYR A 33 -17.06 -1.27 3.73
C TYR A 33 -16.95 -2.73 3.29
N ASP A 34 -17.41 -3.67 4.11
CA ASP A 34 -17.46 -5.12 3.85
C ASP A 34 -16.10 -5.72 3.43
N VAL A 35 -15.03 -5.36 4.16
CA VAL A 35 -13.65 -5.83 3.94
C VAL A 35 -12.98 -6.32 5.23
N GLU A 36 -13.76 -6.87 6.19
CA GLU A 36 -13.25 -7.37 7.47
C GLU A 36 -12.15 -8.43 7.33
N ASP A 37 -12.22 -9.26 6.29
CA ASP A 37 -11.21 -10.31 6.01
C ASP A 37 -9.83 -9.74 5.61
N TYR A 38 -9.73 -8.43 5.42
CA TYR A 38 -8.52 -7.73 4.96
C TYR A 38 -7.92 -6.78 6.00
N VAL A 39 -8.34 -6.85 7.27
CA VAL A 39 -7.84 -5.96 8.34
C VAL A 39 -6.30 -5.96 8.42
N ASP A 40 -5.66 -7.13 8.39
CA ASP A 40 -4.20 -7.21 8.47
C ASP A 40 -3.51 -6.65 7.22
N ILE A 41 -4.11 -6.83 6.04
CA ILE A 41 -3.63 -6.19 4.79
C ILE A 41 -3.73 -4.68 4.91
N ILE A 42 -4.83 -4.14 5.44
CA ILE A 42 -5.02 -2.69 5.60
C ILE A 42 -4.02 -2.12 6.61
N LEU A 43 -3.75 -2.82 7.72
CA LEU A 43 -2.71 -2.43 8.67
C LEU A 43 -1.31 -2.48 8.04
N ALA A 44 -1.03 -3.49 7.23
CA ALA A 44 0.22 -3.60 6.47
C ALA A 44 0.38 -2.47 5.44
N MET A 45 -0.71 -2.03 4.81
CA MET A 45 -0.72 -0.84 3.95
C MET A 45 -0.41 0.42 4.78
N MET A 46 -1.05 0.61 5.94
CA MET A 46 -0.71 1.71 6.85
C MET A 46 0.78 1.71 7.26
N MET A 47 1.32 0.51 7.50
CA MET A 47 2.72 0.32 7.84
C MET A 47 3.64 0.80 6.71
N GLN A 48 3.33 0.43 5.47
CA GLN A 48 4.09 0.87 4.28
C GLN A 48 3.93 2.38 4.01
N GLU A 49 2.75 2.96 4.24
CA GLU A 49 2.49 4.39 3.96
C GLU A 49 3.17 5.33 4.95
N SER A 50 3.09 5.04 6.25
CA SER A 50 3.59 5.95 7.29
C SER A 50 4.22 5.26 8.50
N GLY A 51 4.02 3.95 8.65
CA GLY A 51 4.31 3.26 9.90
C GLY A 51 3.38 3.68 11.04
N GLY A 52 2.16 4.15 10.72
CA GLY A 52 1.18 4.66 11.68
C GLY A 52 1.51 6.07 12.21
N ARG A 53 2.36 6.83 11.51
CA ARG A 53 2.82 8.15 11.96
C ARG A 53 2.04 9.29 11.35
N GLY A 54 2.02 10.43 12.04
CA GLY A 54 1.43 11.67 11.55
C GLY A 54 -0.10 11.68 11.58
N ASN A 55 -0.69 12.69 10.93
CA ASN A 55 -2.13 12.92 10.94
C ASN A 55 -2.87 12.26 9.76
N ASP A 56 -2.13 11.72 8.79
CA ASP A 56 -2.64 10.96 7.65
C ASP A 56 -1.92 9.61 7.56
N PRO A 57 -2.14 8.70 8.53
CA PRO A 57 -1.42 7.43 8.63
C PRO A 57 -1.63 6.48 7.44
N MET A 58 -2.74 6.60 6.71
CA MET A 58 -3.00 5.85 5.48
C MET A 58 -2.55 6.57 4.20
N GLN A 59 -1.92 7.75 4.31
CA GLN A 59 -1.58 8.66 3.19
C GLN A 59 -2.73 8.81 2.17
N SER A 60 -3.94 8.99 2.70
CA SER A 60 -5.17 8.94 1.92
C SER A 60 -5.60 10.29 1.36
N SER A 61 -4.89 11.38 1.70
CA SER A 61 -5.23 12.75 1.29
C SER A 61 -5.40 12.91 -0.23
N GLU A 62 -4.49 12.34 -1.03
CA GLU A 62 -4.58 12.44 -2.49
C GLU A 62 -5.85 11.78 -3.05
N SER A 63 -6.28 10.64 -2.48
CA SER A 63 -7.52 9.97 -2.87
C SER A 63 -8.80 10.72 -2.42
N TYR A 64 -8.67 11.62 -1.44
CA TYR A 64 -9.79 12.36 -0.85
C TYR A 64 -9.99 13.73 -1.48
N CYS A 65 -8.92 14.53 -1.56
CA CYS A 65 -8.96 15.94 -1.95
C CYS A 65 -8.01 16.28 -3.10
N GLY A 66 -7.19 15.32 -3.55
CA GLY A 66 -6.22 15.52 -4.64
C GLY A 66 -4.92 16.23 -4.25
N SER A 67 -4.64 16.43 -2.96
CA SER A 67 -3.38 17.04 -2.51
C SER A 67 -2.84 16.39 -1.25
N ILE A 68 -1.51 16.29 -1.17
CA ILE A 68 -0.81 15.70 -0.03
C ILE A 68 -1.08 16.54 1.24
N GLY A 69 -1.39 15.87 2.34
CA GLY A 69 -1.52 16.49 3.67
C GLY A 69 -2.78 17.33 3.87
N CYS A 70 -3.82 17.20 3.04
CA CYS A 70 -5.08 17.87 3.31
C CYS A 70 -5.87 17.23 4.47
N ILE A 71 -5.69 15.93 4.72
CA ILE A 71 -6.25 15.26 5.89
C ILE A 71 -5.34 15.53 7.08
N GLN A 72 -5.93 16.02 8.16
CA GLN A 72 -5.26 16.32 9.43
C GLN A 72 -5.88 15.55 10.61
N ASP A 73 -6.74 14.58 10.32
CA ASP A 73 -7.41 13.72 11.29
C ASP A 73 -7.11 12.25 10.95
N PRO A 74 -6.41 11.52 11.84
CA PRO A 74 -6.12 10.10 11.66
C PRO A 74 -7.36 9.24 11.44
N GLU A 75 -8.50 9.55 12.08
CA GLU A 75 -9.72 8.74 11.90
C GLU A 75 -10.29 8.93 10.49
N LEU A 76 -10.29 10.16 9.97
CA LEU A 76 -10.67 10.44 8.59
C LEU A 76 -9.72 9.76 7.60
N SER A 77 -8.41 9.78 7.88
CA SER A 77 -7.40 9.09 7.06
C SER A 77 -7.69 7.59 6.96
N ILE A 78 -7.98 6.95 8.09
CA ILE A 78 -8.30 5.51 8.13
C ILE A 78 -9.61 5.23 7.41
N LYS A 79 -10.66 6.00 7.70
CA LYS A 79 -11.96 5.85 7.03
C LYS A 79 -11.81 5.92 5.50
N GLN A 80 -11.09 6.92 5.01
CA GLN A 80 -10.87 7.12 3.59
C GLN A 80 -9.98 6.02 3.00
N GLY A 81 -8.88 5.66 3.66
CA GLY A 81 -7.99 4.60 3.19
C GLY A 81 -8.71 3.26 3.06
N VAL A 82 -9.50 2.86 4.05
CA VAL A 82 -10.28 1.62 3.99
C VAL A 82 -11.33 1.68 2.86
N TYR A 83 -12.04 2.80 2.72
CA TYR A 83 -12.99 3.00 1.61
C TYR A 83 -12.29 2.89 0.24
N TYR A 84 -11.15 3.56 0.08
CA TYR A 84 -10.44 3.56 -1.18
C TYR A 84 -9.90 2.16 -1.53
N PHE A 85 -9.43 1.40 -0.54
CA PHE A 85 -9.03 0.00 -0.71
C PHE A 85 -10.21 -0.92 -1.07
N SER A 86 -11.37 -0.79 -0.41
CA SER A 86 -12.53 -1.63 -0.75
C SER A 86 -12.97 -1.40 -2.20
N GLU A 87 -12.88 -0.16 -2.67
CA GLU A 87 -13.17 0.20 -4.03
C GLU A 87 -12.13 -0.34 -5.04
N THR A 88 -10.83 -0.27 -4.73
CA THR A 88 -9.81 -0.88 -5.61
C THR A 88 -9.98 -2.39 -5.66
N LEU A 89 -10.33 -3.03 -4.54
CA LEU A 89 -10.58 -4.47 -4.48
C LEU A 89 -11.76 -4.89 -5.36
N LYS A 90 -12.88 -4.16 -5.27
CA LYS A 90 -14.06 -4.39 -6.09
C LYS A 90 -13.76 -4.19 -7.58
N GLU A 91 -13.09 -3.10 -7.96
CA GLU A 91 -12.76 -2.81 -9.36
C GLU A 91 -11.74 -3.79 -9.96
N ALA A 92 -10.85 -4.33 -9.12
CA ALA A 92 -9.89 -5.37 -9.45
C ALA A 92 -10.51 -6.78 -9.49
N ASN A 93 -11.84 -6.91 -9.33
CA ASN A 93 -12.54 -8.20 -9.25
C ASN A 93 -11.93 -9.12 -8.19
N TYR A 94 -11.62 -8.55 -7.03
CA TYR A 94 -11.04 -9.23 -5.87
C TYR A 94 -9.65 -9.86 -6.11
N ASP A 95 -8.92 -9.45 -7.16
CA ASP A 95 -7.48 -9.67 -7.25
C ASP A 95 -6.78 -8.77 -6.22
N LEU A 96 -6.40 -9.37 -5.09
CA LEU A 96 -5.80 -8.67 -3.96
C LEU A 96 -4.52 -7.92 -4.33
N LYS A 97 -3.64 -8.51 -5.16
CA LYS A 97 -2.37 -7.87 -5.51
C LYS A 97 -2.59 -6.69 -6.42
N LEU A 98 -3.50 -6.83 -7.39
CA LEU A 98 -3.89 -5.71 -8.25
C LEU A 98 -4.54 -4.59 -7.43
N ALA A 99 -5.40 -4.92 -6.46
CA ALA A 99 -6.04 -3.95 -5.59
C ALA A 99 -5.03 -3.18 -4.71
N ILE A 100 -4.08 -3.89 -4.10
CA ILE A 100 -3.00 -3.31 -3.29
C ILE A 100 -2.12 -2.38 -4.15
N GLN A 101 -1.68 -2.82 -5.33
CA GLN A 101 -0.87 -1.95 -6.20
C GLN A 101 -1.68 -0.74 -6.70
N SER A 102 -2.98 -0.90 -6.93
CA SER A 102 -3.86 0.19 -7.35
C SER A 102 -4.18 1.17 -6.24
N TYR A 103 -4.00 0.79 -4.97
CA TYR A 103 -3.99 1.76 -3.88
C TYR A 103 -2.82 2.74 -4.05
N ASN A 104 -1.64 2.23 -4.35
CA ASN A 104 -0.42 3.02 -4.56
C ASN A 104 -0.39 3.80 -5.89
N PHE A 105 -0.82 3.20 -7.00
CA PHE A 105 -0.77 3.81 -8.33
C PHE A 105 -2.05 4.53 -8.75
N GLY A 106 -3.10 4.41 -7.95
CA GLY A 106 -4.44 4.83 -8.30
C GLY A 106 -5.21 3.78 -9.11
N LYS A 107 -6.54 3.87 -9.07
CA LYS A 107 -7.48 2.96 -9.77
C LYS A 107 -7.25 2.84 -11.27
N GLY A 108 -6.66 3.85 -11.91
CA GLY A 108 -6.31 3.81 -13.34
C GLY A 108 -5.37 2.65 -13.71
N PHE A 109 -4.57 2.16 -12.75
CA PHE A 109 -3.73 0.99 -12.96
C PHE A 109 -4.56 -0.29 -13.24
N ILE A 110 -5.74 -0.44 -12.63
CA ILE A 110 -6.64 -1.57 -12.87
C ILE A 110 -7.02 -1.63 -14.35
N GLN A 111 -7.42 -0.50 -14.93
CA GLN A 111 -7.79 -0.44 -16.34
C GLN A 111 -6.57 -0.70 -17.23
N TYR A 112 -5.40 -0.17 -16.87
CA TYR A 112 -4.17 -0.45 -17.60
C TYR A 112 -3.86 -1.95 -17.66
N VAL A 113 -3.93 -2.68 -16.54
CA VAL A 113 -3.72 -4.14 -16.53
C VAL A 113 -4.77 -4.87 -17.38
N LYS A 114 -6.04 -4.43 -17.33
CA LYS A 114 -7.09 -5.00 -18.20
C LYS A 114 -6.79 -4.79 -19.69
N ASP A 115 -6.27 -3.62 -20.06
CA ASP A 115 -5.97 -3.26 -21.44
C ASP A 115 -4.75 -4.01 -22.00
N THR A 116 -3.80 -4.44 -21.16
CA THR A 116 -2.69 -5.31 -21.61
C THR A 116 -3.13 -6.74 -21.86
N GLY A 117 -4.25 -7.17 -21.27
CA GLY A 117 -4.70 -8.57 -21.28
C GLY A 117 -3.88 -9.47 -20.35
N GLU A 118 -3.00 -8.89 -19.52
CA GLU A 118 -2.19 -9.60 -18.55
C GLU A 118 -2.85 -9.64 -17.17
N GLN A 119 -2.31 -10.47 -16.27
CA GLN A 119 -2.60 -10.38 -14.83
C GLN A 119 -1.57 -9.47 -14.16
N PHE A 120 -1.86 -9.01 -12.94
CA PHE A 120 -0.87 -8.27 -12.17
C PHE A 120 0.44 -9.07 -12.05
N ASN A 121 1.54 -8.43 -12.40
CA ASN A 121 2.89 -8.90 -12.16
C ASN A 121 3.84 -7.70 -12.00
N GLN A 122 5.06 -8.00 -11.57
CA GLN A 122 6.06 -6.98 -11.26
C GLN A 122 6.51 -6.18 -12.48
N GLU A 123 6.57 -6.81 -13.66
CA GLU A 123 6.99 -6.16 -14.90
C GLU A 123 5.93 -5.14 -15.34
N VAL A 124 4.65 -5.50 -15.28
CA VAL A 124 3.52 -4.59 -15.57
C VAL A 124 3.51 -3.38 -14.64
N ALA A 125 3.82 -3.55 -13.36
CA ALA A 125 3.93 -2.44 -12.41
C ALA A 125 5.09 -1.49 -12.76
N ILE A 126 6.25 -2.03 -13.14
CA ILE A 126 7.42 -1.26 -13.57
C ILE A 126 7.11 -0.49 -14.86
N GLU A 127 6.47 -1.13 -15.84
CA GLU A 127 6.11 -0.51 -17.11
C GLU A 127 5.11 0.62 -16.94
N PHE A 128 4.08 0.41 -16.12
CA PHE A 128 3.11 1.46 -15.78
C PHE A 128 3.79 2.65 -15.12
N SER A 129 4.59 2.40 -14.07
CA SER A 129 5.30 3.46 -13.36
C SER A 129 6.23 4.26 -14.28
N ARG A 130 6.99 3.57 -15.14
CA ARG A 130 7.84 4.20 -16.17
C ARG A 130 7.02 5.05 -17.13
N LYS A 131 5.90 4.53 -17.64
CA LYS A 131 5.00 5.26 -18.56
C LYS A 131 4.42 6.50 -17.90
N MET A 132 3.95 6.40 -16.66
CA MET A 132 3.40 7.53 -15.92
C MET A 132 4.46 8.60 -15.64
N TYR A 133 5.66 8.19 -15.23
CA TYR A 133 6.77 9.10 -14.98
C TYR A 133 7.24 9.83 -16.25
N GLN A 134 7.38 9.10 -17.38
CA GLN A 134 7.80 9.69 -18.66
C GLN A 134 6.78 10.66 -19.25
N ASN A 135 5.49 10.44 -19.00
CA ASN A 135 4.41 11.29 -19.50
C ASN A 135 3.97 12.37 -18.49
N ALA A 136 4.63 12.45 -17.33
CA ALA A 136 4.34 13.48 -16.34
C ALA A 136 4.64 14.87 -16.91
N LYS A 137 3.70 15.81 -16.72
CA LYS A 137 3.90 17.22 -17.12
C LYS A 137 5.07 17.86 -16.37
N ASP A 138 5.24 17.48 -15.11
CA ASP A 138 6.35 17.88 -14.27
C ASP A 138 6.91 16.64 -13.55
N PRO A 139 7.95 16.00 -14.09
CA PRO A 139 8.58 14.84 -13.47
C PRO A 139 9.29 15.16 -12.15
N SER A 140 9.55 16.43 -11.84
CA SER A 140 10.32 16.84 -10.65
C SER A 140 9.56 16.62 -9.33
N ILE A 141 8.23 16.50 -9.40
CA ILE A 141 7.39 16.20 -8.23
C ILE A 141 7.54 14.75 -7.77
N TYR A 142 8.07 13.87 -8.62
CA TYR A 142 8.25 12.46 -8.30
C TYR A 142 9.68 12.17 -7.86
N SER A 143 9.80 11.32 -6.84
CA SER A 143 11.07 10.78 -6.36
C SER A 143 11.05 9.27 -6.48
N CYS A 144 12.08 8.70 -7.09
CA CYS A 144 12.26 7.24 -7.09
C CYS A 144 12.51 6.75 -5.66
N LEU A 145 11.49 6.13 -5.07
CA LEU A 145 11.49 5.60 -3.69
C LEU A 145 12.50 4.47 -3.50
N ARG A 146 12.88 3.79 -4.59
CA ARG A 146 13.78 2.65 -4.57
C ARG A 146 14.96 2.83 -5.51
N LYS A 147 16.08 2.18 -5.19
CA LYS A 147 17.29 2.24 -6.01
C LYS A 147 17.07 1.55 -7.36
N GLU A 148 16.34 0.44 -7.33
CA GLU A 148 15.93 -0.35 -8.50
C GLU A 148 15.03 0.47 -9.43
N ALA A 149 14.07 1.22 -8.87
CA ALA A 149 13.19 2.09 -9.64
C ALA A 149 13.95 3.11 -10.50
N LYS A 150 15.10 3.62 -10.01
CA LYS A 150 15.97 4.55 -10.76
C LYS A 150 16.56 3.92 -12.01
N GLN A 151 16.83 2.61 -12.00
CA GLN A 151 17.41 1.90 -13.14
C GLN A 151 16.41 1.82 -14.31
N TYR A 152 15.10 1.79 -13.99
CA TYR A 152 14.02 1.70 -14.98
C TYR A 152 13.39 3.05 -15.35
N ASN A 153 13.81 4.15 -14.71
CA ASN A 153 13.09 5.44 -14.72
C ASN A 153 11.61 5.26 -14.33
N ALA A 154 11.34 4.41 -13.34
CA ALA A 154 10.01 4.06 -12.86
C ALA A 154 9.75 4.76 -11.51
N CYS A 155 9.75 6.10 -11.51
CA CYS A 155 9.65 6.89 -10.28
C CYS A 155 8.20 7.30 -9.92
N TYR A 156 7.19 6.81 -10.63
CA TYR A 156 5.79 7.05 -10.27
C TYR A 156 5.33 5.98 -9.27
N GLY A 157 5.00 6.38 -8.05
CA GLY A 157 4.65 5.49 -6.95
C GLY A 157 5.77 4.52 -6.54
N ASP A 158 5.39 3.42 -5.89
CA ASP A 158 6.29 2.36 -5.45
C ASP A 158 6.08 1.08 -6.26
N ILE A 159 7.06 0.74 -7.11
CA ILE A 159 7.02 -0.47 -7.94
C ILE A 159 6.99 -1.77 -7.13
N TYR A 160 7.45 -1.82 -5.89
CA TYR A 160 7.44 -3.02 -5.04
C TYR A 160 6.44 -2.91 -3.88
N TYR A 161 5.41 -2.07 -4.02
CA TYR A 161 4.42 -1.82 -2.97
C TYR A 161 3.75 -3.11 -2.49
N VAL A 162 3.29 -3.98 -3.40
CA VAL A 162 2.70 -5.29 -3.06
C VAL A 162 3.66 -6.15 -2.25
N GLN A 163 4.94 -6.21 -2.62
CA GLN A 163 5.93 -7.02 -1.90
C GLN A 163 6.14 -6.52 -0.47
N SER A 164 6.22 -5.20 -0.29
CA SER A 164 6.32 -4.58 1.03
C SER A 164 5.10 -4.90 1.89
N VAL A 165 3.89 -4.67 1.36
CA VAL A 165 2.63 -4.88 2.08
C VAL A 165 2.48 -6.34 2.50
N MET A 166 2.70 -7.29 1.57
CA MET A 166 2.59 -8.71 1.90
C MET A 166 3.60 -9.13 2.97
N ARG A 167 4.84 -8.61 2.94
CA ARG A 167 5.82 -8.89 3.98
C ARG A 167 5.36 -8.40 5.37
N TYR A 168 4.82 -7.18 5.46
CA TYR A 168 4.29 -6.67 6.72
C TYR A 168 3.08 -7.47 7.20
N ALA A 169 2.21 -7.91 6.29
CA ALA A 169 1.04 -8.73 6.63
C ALA A 169 1.47 -10.10 7.19
N ASP A 170 2.42 -10.78 6.53
CA ASP A 170 2.95 -12.07 6.99
C ASP A 170 3.51 -11.94 8.42
N GLU A 171 4.29 -10.90 8.69
CA GLU A 171 4.86 -10.65 10.02
C GLU A 171 3.80 -10.35 11.09
N MET A 172 2.71 -9.64 10.75
CA MET A 172 1.59 -9.41 11.68
C MET A 172 0.90 -10.72 12.08
N THR A 173 0.84 -11.70 11.19
CA THR A 173 0.23 -13.01 11.48
C THR A 173 1.13 -13.96 12.29
N GLU A 174 2.44 -13.70 12.34
CA GLU A 174 3.39 -14.50 13.14
C GLU A 174 3.43 -14.08 14.63
N GLU A 175 2.85 -12.92 14.99
CA GLU A 175 2.84 -12.39 16.37
C GLU A 175 1.59 -12.78 17.19
N GLU A 176 0.61 -13.47 16.60
CA GLU A 176 -0.61 -13.99 17.27
C GLU A 176 -0.43 -15.42 17.83
#